data_AF-A0A4S9BR96-F1
#
_entry.id   AF-A0A4S9BR96-F1
#
_cell.length_a   1.000
_cell.length_b   1.000
_cell.length_c   1.000
_cell.angle_alpha   90.00
_cell.angle_beta   90.00
_cell.angle_gamma   90.00
#
_symmetry.space_group_name_H-M   'P 1'
#
loop_
_entity.id
_entity.type
_entity.pdbx_description
1 polymer ?
#
loop_
_entity_poly.entity_id
_entity_poly.type
_entity_poly.pdbx_seq_one_letter_code
_entity_poly.pdbx_strand_id
1 'polypeptide(L)'
;MVSFLFVTAPAADIKPINRALLHMREWDTEFDLTFDPCKLKIDKAPYTENASEDDEPTSPPLKDLSDNAWSGASTEDVESYCFDYVQAGAPNDGHLFAILDAAAIESKTCILANLPDEYYDDPSTFRGKYNKVRVPWDEFYLMWCNLDIANMNFEEFTKEGEDGGDDQGWFTYDSVSNGCDLSGEGAKKRDAELERLRLQDYV
;
A
#
# COMPACT_ATOMS: atom_id res chain seq x y z
N MET A 1 -4.48 11.35 -0.85
CA MET A 1 -4.75 10.54 -2.05
C MET A 1 -5.23 9.16 -1.62
N VAL A 2 -5.59 8.26 -2.53
CA VAL A 2 -5.65 6.81 -2.22
C VAL A 2 -4.67 6.10 -3.14
N SER A 3 -3.97 5.09 -2.64
CA SER A 3 -3.03 4.29 -3.43
C SER A 3 -3.64 2.98 -3.88
N PHE A 4 -3.17 2.42 -5.00
CA PHE A 4 -3.51 1.04 -5.32
C PHE A 4 -2.93 0.06 -4.30
N LEU A 5 -3.74 -0.92 -3.94
CA LEU A 5 -3.33 -2.11 -3.20
C LEU A 5 -3.58 -3.33 -4.07
N PHE A 6 -2.52 -4.12 -4.27
CA PHE A 6 -2.55 -5.37 -5.02
C PHE A 6 -2.38 -6.54 -4.09
N VAL A 7 -3.15 -7.61 -4.29
CA VAL A 7 -2.94 -8.88 -3.57
C VAL A 7 -2.34 -9.87 -4.55
N THR A 8 -1.03 -10.10 -4.47
CA THR A 8 -0.33 -11.03 -5.36
C THR A 8 -0.10 -12.40 -4.73
N ALA A 9 -0.30 -12.51 -3.40
CA ALA A 9 -0.27 -13.78 -2.69
C ALA A 9 -1.15 -14.84 -3.41
N PRO A 10 -0.57 -15.99 -3.83
CA PRO A 10 -1.33 -17.06 -4.46
C PRO A 10 -2.39 -17.60 -3.50
N ALA A 11 -3.64 -17.69 -3.96
CA ALA A 11 -4.76 -18.21 -3.18
C ALA A 11 -4.89 -17.56 -1.77
N ALA A 12 -4.70 -16.24 -1.69
CA ALA A 12 -4.78 -15.48 -0.45
C ALA A 12 -6.13 -15.69 0.26
N ASP A 13 -6.07 -15.99 1.57
CA ASP A 13 -7.25 -15.98 2.43
C ASP A 13 -7.67 -14.52 2.67
N ILE A 14 -8.97 -14.25 2.57
CA ILE A 14 -9.55 -12.93 2.78
C ILE A 14 -9.40 -12.41 4.21
N LYS A 15 -9.32 -13.30 5.22
CA LYS A 15 -9.19 -12.89 6.63
C LYS A 15 -7.88 -12.14 6.88
N PRO A 16 -6.70 -12.66 6.48
CA PRO A 16 -5.46 -11.89 6.49
C PRO A 16 -5.52 -10.57 5.71
N ILE A 17 -6.22 -10.51 4.58
CA ILE A 17 -6.36 -9.26 3.82
C ILE A 17 -7.18 -8.23 4.60
N ASN A 18 -8.30 -8.63 5.20
CA ASN A 18 -9.09 -7.77 6.09
C ASN A 18 -8.27 -7.28 7.28
N ARG A 19 -7.41 -8.14 7.85
CA ARG A 19 -6.47 -7.71 8.91
C ARG A 19 -5.48 -6.68 8.38
N ALA A 20 -4.85 -6.93 7.23
CA ALA A 20 -3.89 -6.00 6.64
C ALA A 20 -4.53 -4.62 6.41
N LEU A 21 -5.73 -4.56 5.83
CA LEU A 21 -6.47 -3.31 5.62
C LEU A 21 -6.73 -2.56 6.94
N LEU A 22 -7.10 -3.27 8.02
CA LEU A 22 -7.29 -2.64 9.33
C LEU A 22 -5.99 -2.11 9.92
N HIS A 23 -4.87 -2.79 9.73
CA HIS A 23 -3.57 -2.35 10.26
C HIS A 23 -2.97 -1.19 9.46
N MET A 24 -3.22 -1.16 8.15
CA MET A 24 -2.75 -0.10 7.24
C MET A 24 -3.62 1.16 7.27
N ARG A 25 -4.81 1.10 7.85
CA ARG A 25 -5.74 2.23 8.03
C ARG A 25 -5.20 3.25 9.04
N GLU A 26 -5.55 4.50 8.83
CA GLU A 26 -5.33 5.56 9.80
C GLU A 26 -6.42 5.60 10.88
N TRP A 27 -6.00 5.57 12.13
CA TRP A 27 -6.87 5.49 13.31
C TRP A 27 -6.84 6.72 14.21
N ASP A 28 -5.84 7.58 14.07
CA ASP A 28 -5.62 8.77 14.90
C ASP A 28 -6.05 10.05 14.18
N THR A 29 -7.20 10.00 13.51
CA THR A 29 -7.82 11.21 12.95
C THR A 29 -8.61 11.99 14.02
N GLU A 30 -8.77 13.29 13.77
CA GLU A 30 -9.69 14.11 14.55
C GLU A 30 -11.16 13.66 14.32
N PHE A 31 -11.99 13.77 15.36
CA PHE A 31 -13.46 13.55 15.30
C PHE A 31 -13.95 12.11 15.04
N ASP A 32 -13.25 11.08 15.52
CA ASP A 32 -13.64 9.66 15.38
C ASP A 32 -13.77 9.18 13.93
N LEU A 33 -13.13 9.89 12.99
CA LEU A 33 -13.02 9.41 11.63
C LEU A 33 -11.91 8.37 11.53
N THR A 34 -11.93 7.61 10.44
CA THR A 34 -10.82 6.74 10.04
C THR A 34 -10.58 6.97 8.56
N PHE A 35 -9.35 6.82 8.13
CA PHE A 35 -9.00 7.00 6.73
C PHE A 35 -8.34 5.74 6.18
N ASP A 36 -8.92 5.19 5.12
CA ASP A 36 -8.37 4.06 4.41
C ASP A 36 -7.45 4.60 3.30
N PRO A 37 -6.13 4.35 3.34
CA PRO A 37 -5.19 4.92 2.38
C PRO A 37 -5.16 4.19 1.04
N CYS A 38 -5.82 3.04 0.94
CA CYS A 38 -5.68 2.15 -0.19
C CYS A 38 -7.01 1.78 -0.84
N LYS A 39 -6.98 1.65 -2.15
CA LYS A 39 -8.02 1.04 -2.98
C LYS A 39 -7.52 -0.29 -3.52
N LEU A 40 -8.25 -1.36 -3.26
CA LEU A 40 -7.93 -2.68 -3.75
C LEU A 40 -8.15 -2.74 -5.27
N LYS A 41 -7.09 -3.07 -6.00
CA LYS A 41 -7.14 -3.26 -7.45
C LYS A 41 -7.17 -4.75 -7.77
N ILE A 42 -8.35 -5.26 -8.12
CA ILE A 42 -8.57 -6.71 -8.38
C ILE A 42 -8.47 -7.10 -9.85
N ASP A 43 -8.66 -6.14 -10.77
CA ASP A 43 -8.57 -6.37 -12.22
C ASP A 43 -7.30 -5.75 -12.81
N LYS A 44 -7.00 -6.13 -14.06
CA LYS A 44 -5.92 -5.56 -14.89
C LYS A 44 -6.46 -4.60 -15.96
N ALA A 45 -7.62 -4.00 -15.75
CA ALA A 45 -8.19 -3.09 -16.73
C ALA A 45 -7.27 -1.86 -16.86
N PRO A 46 -6.85 -1.47 -18.07
CA PRO A 46 -5.99 -0.32 -18.25
C PRO A 46 -6.71 0.98 -17.86
N TYR A 47 -5.94 2.03 -17.57
CA TYR A 47 -6.51 3.36 -17.40
C TYR A 47 -7.24 3.81 -18.67
N THR A 48 -8.39 4.45 -18.47
CA THR A 48 -9.10 5.16 -19.54
C THR A 48 -9.58 6.49 -18.97
N GLU A 49 -9.60 7.56 -19.76
CA GLU A 49 -10.08 8.89 -19.31
C GLU A 49 -11.54 8.89 -18.82
N ASN A 50 -12.31 7.84 -19.16
CA ASN A 50 -13.69 7.64 -18.70
C ASN A 50 -13.80 6.57 -17.60
N ALA A 51 -12.69 6.03 -17.12
CA ALA A 51 -12.70 5.18 -15.94
C ALA A 51 -13.30 6.06 -14.84
N SER A 52 -14.43 5.64 -14.26
CA SER A 52 -14.98 6.37 -13.13
C SER A 52 -13.89 6.38 -12.07
N GLU A 53 -13.41 7.58 -11.74
CA GLU A 53 -12.64 7.92 -10.55
C GLU A 53 -13.50 7.63 -9.30
N ASP A 54 -14.02 6.41 -9.16
CA ASP A 54 -14.50 5.91 -7.88
C ASP A 54 -13.25 5.67 -7.05
N ASP A 55 -12.64 6.76 -6.61
CA ASP A 55 -11.45 6.83 -5.75
C ASP A 55 -11.81 6.43 -4.31
N GLU A 56 -12.94 5.74 -4.13
CA GLU A 56 -13.35 5.26 -2.83
C GLU A 56 -12.33 4.23 -2.35
N PRO A 57 -11.71 4.49 -1.18
CA PRO A 57 -10.79 3.55 -0.62
C PRO A 57 -11.52 2.29 -0.18
N THR A 58 -10.78 1.19 -0.11
CA THR A 58 -11.33 -0.10 0.24
C THR A 58 -11.32 -0.31 1.74
N SER A 59 -12.51 -0.20 2.35
CA SER A 59 -12.71 -0.51 3.77
C SER A 59 -13.01 -2.01 4.00
N PRO A 60 -12.42 -2.65 5.03
CA PRO A 60 -12.89 -3.94 5.52
C PRO A 60 -14.29 -3.83 6.16
N PRO A 61 -15.07 -4.93 6.21
CA PRO A 61 -14.72 -6.26 5.77
C PRO A 61 -15.00 -6.49 4.27
N LEU A 62 -13.98 -6.98 3.58
CA LEU A 62 -14.14 -7.65 2.30
C LEU A 62 -14.84 -8.99 2.51
N LYS A 63 -15.75 -9.31 1.58
CA LYS A 63 -16.52 -10.57 1.57
C LYS A 63 -16.01 -11.57 0.54
N ASP A 64 -15.33 -11.08 -0.50
CA ASP A 64 -14.84 -11.92 -1.59
C ASP A 64 -13.54 -11.34 -2.19
N LEU A 65 -12.71 -12.24 -2.71
CA LEU A 65 -11.47 -12.00 -3.46
C LEU A 65 -11.31 -13.00 -4.61
N SER A 66 -12.34 -13.79 -4.94
CA SER A 66 -12.25 -14.89 -5.91
C SER A 66 -11.80 -14.46 -7.31
N ASP A 67 -12.13 -13.23 -7.69
CA ASP A 67 -11.89 -12.69 -9.03
C ASP A 67 -10.59 -11.86 -9.10
N ASN A 68 -9.71 -11.98 -8.12
CA ASN A 68 -8.43 -11.27 -8.09
C ASN A 68 -7.48 -11.74 -9.19
N ALA A 69 -7.38 -10.95 -10.27
CA ALA A 69 -6.54 -11.19 -11.43
C ALA A 69 -5.03 -11.03 -11.14
N TRP A 70 -4.66 -10.50 -9.98
CA TRP A 70 -3.26 -10.29 -9.56
C TRP A 70 -2.67 -11.48 -8.81
N SER A 71 -3.48 -12.49 -8.47
CA SER A 71 -2.98 -13.67 -7.75
C SER A 71 -1.85 -14.36 -8.52
N GLY A 72 -0.67 -14.47 -7.90
CA GLY A 72 0.53 -15.03 -8.49
C GLY A 72 1.32 -14.10 -9.42
N ALA A 73 0.91 -12.83 -9.60
CA ALA A 73 1.68 -11.85 -10.35
C ALA A 73 2.98 -11.48 -9.60
N SER A 74 4.04 -11.13 -10.34
CA SER A 74 5.27 -10.64 -9.73
C SER A 74 5.17 -9.17 -9.33
N THR A 75 6.11 -8.70 -8.51
CA THR A 75 6.25 -7.27 -8.21
C THR A 75 6.47 -6.46 -9.49
N GLU A 76 7.27 -6.97 -10.43
CA GLU A 76 7.55 -6.31 -11.71
C GLU A 76 6.32 -6.22 -12.61
N ASP A 77 5.42 -7.22 -12.59
CA ASP A 77 4.15 -7.14 -13.30
C ASP A 77 3.28 -5.99 -12.79
N VAL A 78 3.27 -5.78 -11.47
CA VAL A 78 2.54 -4.68 -10.82
C VAL A 78 3.22 -3.34 -11.11
N GLU A 79 4.55 -3.25 -11.01
CA GLU A 79 5.30 -2.04 -11.36
C GLU A 79 5.05 -1.61 -12.81
N SER A 80 5.11 -2.55 -13.76
CA SER A 80 4.86 -2.26 -15.16
C SER A 80 3.45 -1.72 -15.37
N TYR A 81 2.46 -2.31 -14.70
CA TYR A 81 1.08 -1.87 -14.79
C TYR A 81 0.85 -0.48 -14.19
N CYS A 82 1.39 -0.21 -13.01
CA CYS A 82 1.33 1.10 -12.37
C CYS A 82 2.02 2.16 -13.23
N PHE A 83 3.15 1.80 -13.85
CA PHE A 83 3.86 2.71 -14.76
C PHE A 83 3.04 3.00 -16.03
N ASP A 84 2.37 2.02 -16.62
CA ASP A 84 1.46 2.24 -17.75
C ASP A 84 0.32 3.21 -17.37
N TYR A 85 -0.19 3.12 -16.13
CA TYR A 85 -1.17 4.06 -15.58
C TYR A 85 -0.63 5.49 -15.49
N VAL A 86 0.56 5.64 -14.92
CA VAL A 86 1.26 6.94 -14.83
C VAL A 86 1.49 7.53 -16.22
N GLN A 87 1.99 6.73 -17.17
CA GLN A 87 2.22 7.19 -18.54
C GLN A 87 0.95 7.59 -19.28
N ALA A 88 -0.18 6.97 -18.94
CA ALA A 88 -1.48 7.32 -19.50
C ALA A 88 -2.07 8.61 -18.89
N GLY A 89 -1.35 9.26 -17.96
CA GLY A 89 -1.79 10.49 -17.29
C GLY A 89 -2.88 10.26 -16.25
N ALA A 90 -2.97 9.04 -15.70
CA ALA A 90 -3.86 8.77 -14.59
C ALA A 90 -3.45 9.65 -13.39
N PRO A 91 -4.39 10.33 -12.72
CA PRO A 91 -4.05 11.05 -11.52
C PRO A 91 -3.60 10.04 -10.47
N ASN A 92 -2.35 10.14 -10.03
CA ASN A 92 -1.91 9.83 -8.68
C ASN A 92 -1.91 8.35 -8.22
N ASP A 93 -2.60 7.42 -8.87
CA ASP A 93 -2.73 6.03 -8.39
C ASP A 93 -1.53 5.11 -8.69
N GLY A 94 -0.69 5.48 -9.67
CA GLY A 94 0.42 4.63 -10.14
C GLY A 94 1.81 5.03 -9.62
N HIS A 95 1.91 6.16 -8.91
CA HIS A 95 3.17 6.68 -8.38
C HIS A 95 3.53 6.02 -7.04
N LEU A 96 2.54 5.84 -6.16
CA LEU A 96 2.68 5.24 -4.84
C LEU A 96 1.66 4.11 -4.70
N PHE A 97 2.12 2.88 -4.50
CA PHE A 97 1.23 1.71 -4.39
C PHE A 97 1.77 0.63 -3.45
N ALA A 98 0.88 -0.26 -3.02
CA ALA A 98 1.18 -1.31 -2.07
C ALA A 98 0.90 -2.72 -2.63
N ILE A 99 1.69 -3.71 -2.20
CA ILE A 99 1.51 -5.12 -2.58
C ILE A 99 1.48 -6.02 -1.34
N LEU A 100 0.49 -6.92 -1.29
CA LEU A 100 0.40 -8.05 -0.37
C LEU A 100 0.76 -9.34 -1.12
N ASP A 101 2.05 -9.66 -1.13
CA ASP A 101 2.57 -10.95 -1.62
C ASP A 101 2.49 -12.06 -0.55
N ALA A 102 2.95 -13.27 -0.87
CA ALA A 102 2.86 -14.39 0.09
C ALA A 102 3.61 -14.10 1.41
N ALA A 103 4.81 -13.53 1.32
CA ALA A 103 5.63 -13.18 2.49
C ALA A 103 5.02 -12.03 3.31
N ALA A 104 4.27 -11.13 2.67
CA ALA A 104 3.54 -10.05 3.32
C ALA A 104 2.50 -10.59 4.29
N ILE A 105 1.74 -11.61 3.86
CA ILE A 105 0.73 -12.25 4.69
C ILE A 105 1.35 -12.96 5.90
N GLU A 106 2.42 -13.72 5.68
CA GLU A 106 3.08 -14.49 6.74
C GLU A 106 3.76 -13.58 7.78
N SER A 107 4.44 -12.53 7.30
CA SER A 107 5.26 -11.65 8.14
C SER A 107 4.54 -10.39 8.62
N LYS A 108 3.26 -10.21 8.28
CA LYS A 108 2.46 -8.99 8.58
C LYS A 108 3.13 -7.71 8.06
N THR A 109 3.60 -7.77 6.83
CA THR A 109 4.25 -6.65 6.13
C THR A 109 3.58 -6.44 4.79
N CYS A 110 3.84 -5.34 4.11
CA CYS A 110 3.52 -5.16 2.70
C CYS A 110 4.75 -4.60 1.99
N ILE A 111 4.73 -4.66 0.66
CA ILE A 111 5.69 -3.90 -0.15
C ILE A 111 5.05 -2.55 -0.42
N LEU A 112 5.73 -1.47 -0.07
CA LEU A 112 5.36 -0.12 -0.50
C LEU A 112 6.34 0.31 -1.59
N ALA A 113 5.80 0.72 -2.73
CA ALA A 113 6.55 1.10 -3.92
C ALA A 113 6.24 2.55 -4.29
N ASN A 114 7.29 3.32 -4.58
CA ASN A 114 7.22 4.72 -4.97
C ASN A 114 8.01 4.93 -6.26
N LEU A 115 7.40 5.55 -7.28
CA LEU A 115 8.16 6.07 -8.41
C LEU A 115 9.06 7.19 -7.85
N PRO A 116 10.34 7.31 -8.22
CA PRO A 116 11.14 8.40 -7.66
C PRO A 116 10.55 9.76 -8.08
N ASP A 117 10.39 10.67 -7.11
CA ASP A 117 9.63 11.92 -7.25
C ASP A 117 10.13 12.80 -8.42
N GLU A 118 11.41 12.72 -8.76
CA GLU A 118 12.01 13.41 -9.91
C GLU A 118 11.37 13.04 -11.27
N TYR A 119 10.63 11.92 -11.33
CA TYR A 119 9.92 11.46 -12.51
C TYR A 119 8.40 11.67 -12.43
N TYR A 120 7.86 12.35 -11.43
CA TYR A 120 6.41 12.56 -11.31
C TYR A 120 5.87 13.47 -12.42
N ASP A 121 6.59 14.54 -12.73
CA ASP A 121 6.20 15.52 -13.76
C ASP A 121 6.51 15.03 -15.18
N ASP A 122 7.56 14.22 -15.36
CA ASP A 122 7.92 13.61 -16.65
C ASP A 122 8.31 12.13 -16.52
N PRO A 123 7.32 11.24 -16.34
CA PRO A 123 7.54 9.80 -16.23
C PRO A 123 8.14 9.19 -17.50
N SER A 124 8.06 9.88 -18.64
CA SER A 124 8.53 9.37 -19.94
C SER A 124 10.05 9.19 -20.00
N THR A 125 10.78 9.86 -19.10
CA THR A 125 12.24 9.79 -18.97
C THR A 125 12.69 8.67 -18.02
N PHE A 126 11.77 8.10 -17.24
CA PHE A 126 12.09 7.04 -16.29
C PHE A 126 12.55 5.77 -16.99
N ARG A 127 13.73 5.29 -16.63
CA ARG A 127 14.31 4.02 -17.11
C ARG A 127 14.73 3.09 -15.97
N GLY A 128 14.38 3.47 -14.73
CA GLY A 128 14.82 2.81 -13.50
C GLY A 128 13.83 1.77 -12.98
N LYS A 129 13.89 1.56 -11.67
CA LYS A 129 12.99 0.71 -10.88
C LYS A 129 12.30 1.56 -9.84
N TYR A 130 11.07 1.19 -9.45
CA TYR A 130 10.45 1.88 -8.32
C TYR A 130 11.33 1.67 -7.08
N ASN A 131 11.39 2.69 -6.23
CA ASN A 131 11.89 2.53 -4.88
C ASN A 131 10.89 1.64 -4.13
N LYS A 132 11.36 0.54 -3.54
CA LYS A 132 10.52 -0.46 -2.89
C LYS A 132 11.08 -0.84 -1.55
N VAL A 133 10.20 -1.00 -0.57
CA VAL A 133 10.56 -1.42 0.77
C VAL A 133 9.51 -2.36 1.32
N ARG A 134 9.92 -3.29 2.16
CA ARG A 134 9.00 -4.12 2.94
C ARG A 134 8.72 -3.46 4.28
N VAL A 135 7.52 -2.93 4.46
CA VAL A 135 7.09 -2.18 5.65
C VAL A 135 6.10 -3.02 6.48
N PRO A 136 6.18 -3.02 7.83
CA PRO A 136 5.14 -3.59 8.68
C PRO A 136 3.77 -2.95 8.42
N TRP A 137 2.68 -3.72 8.50
CA TRP A 137 1.34 -3.16 8.28
C TRP A 137 1.03 -2.00 9.24
N ASP A 138 1.46 -2.10 10.50
CA ASP A 138 1.26 -1.09 11.54
C ASP A 138 2.08 0.21 11.33
N GLU A 139 3.05 0.21 10.43
CA GLU A 139 3.85 1.39 10.08
C GLU A 139 3.58 1.88 8.65
N PHE A 140 2.72 1.18 7.91
CA PHE A 140 2.40 1.49 6.53
C PHE A 140 1.86 2.91 6.38
N TYR A 141 0.84 3.28 7.17
CA TYR A 141 0.18 4.58 7.00
C TYR A 141 1.15 5.74 7.22
N LEU A 142 2.02 5.63 8.22
CA LEU A 142 3.01 6.67 8.52
C LEU A 142 3.94 6.91 7.32
N MET A 143 4.53 5.85 6.75
CA MET A 143 5.39 6.02 5.58
C MET A 143 4.59 6.49 4.36
N TRP A 144 3.44 5.88 4.11
CA TRP A 144 2.57 6.22 2.99
C TRP A 144 2.13 7.68 3.01
N CYS A 145 1.67 8.20 4.15
CA CYS A 145 1.14 9.57 4.23
C CYS A 145 2.23 10.61 4.06
N ASN A 146 3.46 10.33 4.54
CA ASN A 146 4.60 11.22 4.36
C ASN A 146 5.08 11.28 2.91
N LEU A 147 5.05 10.14 2.19
CA LEU A 147 5.35 10.10 0.76
C LEU A 147 4.24 10.77 -0.06
N ASP A 148 2.97 10.54 0.26
CA ASP A 148 1.81 11.15 -0.42
C ASP A 148 1.85 12.69 -0.42
N ILE A 149 2.26 13.28 0.72
CA ILE A 149 2.32 14.74 0.89
C ILE A 149 3.73 15.32 0.65
N ALA A 150 4.69 14.49 0.24
CA ALA A 150 6.11 14.84 0.08
C ALA A 150 6.71 15.55 1.32
N ASN A 151 6.38 15.07 2.53
CA ASN A 151 6.93 15.60 3.78
C ASN A 151 8.29 14.98 4.16
N MET A 152 8.48 13.70 3.84
CA MET A 152 9.74 12.98 4.00
C MET A 152 10.01 12.14 2.74
N ASN A 153 11.28 12.02 2.36
CA ASN A 153 11.69 11.22 1.22
C ASN A 153 11.75 9.73 1.57
N PHE A 154 11.77 8.88 0.54
CA PHE A 154 11.81 7.42 0.68
C PHE A 154 13.00 6.95 1.53
N GLU A 155 14.17 7.54 1.31
CA GLU A 155 15.43 7.18 1.98
C GLU A 155 15.40 7.47 3.49
N GLU A 156 14.58 8.41 3.95
CA GLU A 156 14.48 8.77 5.38
C GLU A 156 13.79 7.68 6.22
N PHE A 157 13.13 6.71 5.58
CA PHE A 157 12.53 5.53 6.22
C PHE A 157 13.41 4.28 6.11
N THR A 158 14.66 4.44 5.68
CA THR A 158 15.56 3.33 5.37
C THR A 158 16.87 3.46 6.14
N LYS A 159 17.60 2.35 6.28
CA LYS A 159 18.80 2.31 7.12
C LYS A 159 19.87 3.28 6.65
N GLU A 160 20.35 4.13 7.58
CA GLU A 160 21.46 5.08 7.33
C GLU A 160 22.69 4.37 6.75
N GLY A 161 23.20 4.88 5.61
CA GLY A 161 24.42 4.42 4.96
C GLY A 161 24.22 3.41 3.83
N GLU A 162 23.00 2.99 3.55
CA GLU A 162 22.63 2.48 2.22
C GLU A 162 22.35 3.71 1.34
N ASP A 163 23.38 4.20 0.63
CA ASP A 163 23.24 5.27 -0.36
C ASP A 163 22.41 4.76 -1.57
N GLY A 164 21.10 4.62 -1.37
CA GLY A 164 20.17 4.08 -2.35
C GLY A 164 19.85 2.59 -2.17
N GLY A 165 18.79 2.15 -2.85
CA GLY A 165 18.39 0.75 -2.91
C GLY A 165 19.33 -0.08 -3.77
N ASP A 166 19.11 -1.40 -3.78
CA ASP A 166 19.86 -2.31 -4.66
C ASP A 166 19.55 -2.06 -6.15
N ASP A 167 20.21 -2.83 -7.03
CA ASP A 167 20.03 -2.74 -8.49
C ASP A 167 18.57 -3.00 -8.96
N GLN A 168 17.71 -3.50 -8.09
CA GLN A 168 16.28 -3.74 -8.34
C GLN A 168 15.36 -2.70 -7.65
N GLY A 169 15.93 -1.69 -6.99
CA GLY A 169 15.22 -0.64 -6.27
C GLY A 169 14.77 -1.05 -4.87
N TRP A 170 15.29 -2.14 -4.30
CA TRP A 170 14.95 -2.55 -2.95
C TRP A 170 15.78 -1.84 -1.90
N PHE A 171 15.09 -1.28 -0.91
CA PHE A 171 15.69 -0.68 0.28
C PHE A 171 15.38 -1.53 1.51
N THR A 172 16.20 -1.36 2.54
CA THR A 172 15.94 -1.95 3.86
C THR A 172 15.20 -0.96 4.74
N TYR A 173 13.98 -1.30 5.17
CA TYR A 173 13.21 -0.48 6.11
C TYR A 173 13.96 -0.28 7.43
N ASP A 174 13.96 0.95 7.92
CA ASP A 174 14.32 1.27 9.29
C ASP A 174 13.08 1.75 10.04
N SER A 175 12.73 1.05 11.12
CA SER A 175 11.49 1.33 11.85
C SER A 175 11.60 2.68 12.54
N VAL A 176 10.73 3.61 12.14
CA VAL A 176 10.72 4.98 12.68
C VAL A 176 9.82 5.10 13.92
N SER A 177 8.94 4.12 14.15
CA SER A 177 7.98 4.11 15.27
C SER A 177 8.16 2.93 16.26
N ASN A 178 9.20 2.12 16.10
CA ASN A 178 9.39 0.86 16.84
C ASN A 178 8.21 -0.13 16.68
N GLY A 179 7.60 -0.18 15.50
CA GLY A 179 6.59 -1.18 15.14
C GLY A 179 5.12 -0.78 15.31
N CYS A 180 4.81 0.44 15.74
CA CYS A 180 3.44 0.97 15.78
C CYS A 180 3.45 2.48 16.01
N ASP A 181 2.88 3.25 15.08
CA ASP A 181 2.75 4.71 15.20
C ASP A 181 1.43 5.16 15.87
N LEU A 182 0.52 4.23 16.15
CA LEU A 182 -0.77 4.57 16.73
C LEU A 182 -0.66 5.09 18.17
N SER A 183 -1.46 6.11 18.46
CA SER A 183 -1.76 6.53 19.82
C SER A 183 -2.49 5.42 20.59
N GLY A 184 -2.51 5.55 21.92
CA GLY A 184 -3.27 4.62 22.76
C GLY A 184 -4.79 4.65 22.53
N GLU A 185 -5.32 5.69 21.86
CA GLU A 185 -6.72 5.75 21.46
C GLU A 185 -6.94 5.08 20.09
N GLY A 186 -6.12 5.39 19.09
CA GLY A 186 -6.14 4.75 17.78
C GLY A 186 -5.98 3.23 17.89
N ALA A 187 -5.05 2.76 18.72
CA ALA A 187 -4.88 1.34 19.01
C ALA A 187 -6.15 0.69 19.59
N LYS A 188 -6.88 1.38 20.50
CA LYS A 188 -8.15 0.86 21.04
C LYS A 188 -9.25 0.81 19.99
N LYS A 189 -9.32 1.79 19.09
CA LYS A 189 -10.28 1.82 17.98
C LYS A 189 -10.03 0.65 17.02
N ARG A 190 -8.77 0.45 16.62
CA ARG A 190 -8.34 -0.70 15.81
C ARG A 190 -8.68 -2.03 16.47
N ASP A 191 -8.32 -2.19 17.74
CA ASP A 191 -8.52 -3.45 18.46
C ASP A 191 -10.01 -3.76 18.68
N ALA A 192 -10.84 -2.75 18.92
CA ALA A 192 -12.29 -2.89 18.99
C ALA A 192 -12.90 -3.33 17.65
N GLU A 193 -12.44 -2.77 16.54
CA GLU A 193 -12.90 -3.16 15.21
C GLU A 193 -12.41 -4.56 14.81
N LEU A 194 -11.16 -4.91 15.15
CA LEU A 194 -10.63 -6.26 14.99
C LEU A 194 -11.50 -7.28 15.73
N GLU A 195 -11.86 -7.02 16.99
CA GLU A 195 -12.73 -7.93 17.75
C GLU A 195 -14.14 -7.99 17.15
N ARG A 196 -14.70 -6.86 16.70
CA ARG A 196 -16.00 -6.83 16.03
C ARG A 196 -16.01 -7.70 14.77
N LEU A 197 -14.97 -7.60 13.93
CA LEU A 197 -14.85 -8.41 12.72
C LEU A 197 -14.57 -9.88 13.03
N ARG A 198 -13.81 -10.17 14.09
CA ARG A 198 -13.54 -11.54 14.53
C ARG A 198 -14.82 -12.26 14.96
N LEU A 199 -15.69 -11.58 15.70
CA LEU A 199 -17.00 -12.11 16.11
C LEU A 199 -17.93 -12.38 14.91
N GLN A 200 -17.67 -11.75 13.77
CA GLN A 200 -18.39 -11.93 12.51
C GLN A 200 -17.67 -12.87 11.53
N ASP A 201 -16.55 -13.46 11.94
CA ASP A 201 -15.71 -14.35 11.14
C ASP A 201 -15.08 -13.70 9.88
N TYR A 202 -14.82 -12.40 9.91
CA TYR A 202 -14.18 -11.66 8.79
C TYR A 202 -12.67 -11.50 8.93
N VAL A 203 -12.12 -11.71 10.13
CA VAL A 203 -10.68 -11.67 10.44
C VAL A 203 -10.28 -12.84 11.30
#